data_AF-A0A2V7WAU0-F1
#
_entry.id   AF-A0A2V7WAU0-F1
#
_cell.length_a   1.000
_cell.length_b   1.000
_cell.length_c   1.000
_cell.angle_alpha   90.00
_cell.angle_beta   90.00
_cell.angle_gamma   90.00
#
_symmetry.space_group_name_H-M   'P 1'
#
loop_
_entity.id
_entity.type
_entity.pdbx_description
1 polymer ?
#
loop_
_entity_poly.entity_id
_entity_poly.type
_entity_poly.pdbx_seq_one_letter_code
_entity_poly.pdbx_strand_id
1 'polypeptide(L)'
;MNRLRAEIEPVSPADFTRFLFAWQHVTNKLTGVDGLRAILHQLDGFEVPAAAWERFVLPVRIDRYDPSQLDLLCLSGEFGWAQVSSGIALFPREHCAAWLSVAQAILPALSPDALAIIDRLRAGGASFLEQSDALDELVNAGLITSDGFVGRRSAGRWSLLPDPTADVDVQARAFLRRYGIVFRRMLTRESNAAPWRELARIYRRLEARGEIRGGRFVNGMSGEQFALPEAVERLREIRRTERDGKLIIINAADPLNLAGILTPDDRVRAIPANRIA
;
A
#
# COMPACT_ATOMS: atom_id res chain seq x y z
N MET A 1 -34.38 -10.40 -5.26
CA MET A 1 -33.07 -9.75 -5.07
C MET A 1 -32.63 -9.73 -3.58
N ASN A 2 -32.85 -10.82 -2.81
CA ASN A 2 -32.58 -10.84 -1.35
C ASN A 2 -31.89 -12.12 -0.83
N ARG A 3 -31.59 -13.10 -1.70
CA ARG A 3 -31.11 -14.44 -1.29
C ARG A 3 -29.58 -14.59 -1.27
N LEU A 4 -28.84 -13.74 -2.02
CA LEU A 4 -27.37 -13.74 -2.08
C LEU A 4 -26.69 -12.96 -0.94
N ARG A 5 -27.46 -12.21 -0.12
CA ARG A 5 -26.93 -11.43 1.02
C ARG A 5 -26.73 -12.29 2.27
N ALA A 6 -27.23 -13.53 2.29
CA ALA A 6 -27.35 -14.37 3.48
C ALA A 6 -26.32 -15.51 3.58
N GLU A 7 -25.36 -15.62 2.66
CA GLU A 7 -24.53 -16.83 2.52
C GLU A 7 -23.16 -16.80 3.20
N ILE A 8 -22.85 -15.77 3.99
CA ILE A 8 -21.55 -15.71 4.68
C ILE A 8 -21.77 -15.38 6.14
N GLU A 9 -21.57 -16.40 6.97
CA GLU A 9 -21.45 -16.20 8.41
C GLU A 9 -20.14 -15.43 8.68
N PRO A 10 -20.21 -14.29 9.37
CA PRO A 10 -19.05 -13.44 9.62
C PRO A 10 -18.02 -14.15 10.49
N VAL A 11 -16.73 -13.90 10.21
CA VAL A 11 -15.61 -14.44 10.99
C VAL A 11 -15.24 -13.55 12.18
N SER A 12 -14.50 -14.12 13.13
CA SER A 12 -13.89 -13.32 14.21
C SER A 12 -12.77 -12.40 13.68
N PRO A 13 -12.45 -11.28 14.35
CA PRO A 13 -11.27 -10.47 14.02
C PRO A 13 -9.95 -11.25 14.01
N ALA A 14 -9.83 -12.28 14.85
CA ALA A 14 -8.66 -13.16 14.88
C ALA A 14 -8.54 -14.00 13.60
N ASP A 15 -9.65 -14.58 13.11
CA ASP A 15 -9.63 -15.33 11.86
C ASP A 15 -9.46 -14.43 10.64
N PHE A 16 -9.98 -13.20 10.69
CA PHE A 16 -9.70 -12.19 9.67
C PHE A 16 -8.21 -11.79 9.64
N THR A 17 -7.56 -11.69 10.80
CA THR A 17 -6.11 -11.44 10.89
C THR A 17 -5.30 -12.60 10.28
N ARG A 18 -5.67 -13.86 10.61
CA ARG A 18 -5.08 -15.05 9.98
C ARG A 18 -5.25 -15.04 8.47
N PHE A 19 -6.44 -14.67 8.00
CA PHE A 19 -6.72 -14.50 6.58
C PHE A 19 -5.80 -13.45 5.96
N LEU A 20 -5.62 -12.28 6.58
CA LEU A 20 -4.76 -11.23 6.05
C LEU A 20 -3.28 -11.64 5.99
N PHE A 21 -2.78 -12.40 6.97
CA PHE A 21 -1.42 -12.94 6.92
C PHE A 21 -1.21 -13.90 5.74
N ALA A 22 -2.19 -14.74 5.43
CA ALA A 22 -2.14 -15.60 4.25
C ALA A 22 -2.40 -14.84 2.93
N TRP A 23 -3.28 -13.84 2.97
CA TRP A 23 -3.67 -13.03 1.82
C TRP A 23 -2.51 -12.17 1.34
N GLN A 24 -1.73 -11.60 2.27
CA GLN A 24 -0.56 -10.78 1.97
C GLN A 24 0.77 -11.53 2.08
N HIS A 25 0.75 -12.86 1.95
CA HIS A 25 1.95 -13.69 1.78
C HIS A 25 2.95 -13.68 2.96
N VAL A 26 2.50 -13.35 4.17
CA VAL A 26 3.34 -13.42 5.39
C VAL A 26 3.54 -14.88 5.83
N THR A 27 2.56 -15.75 5.60
CA THR A 27 2.64 -17.19 5.93
C THR A 27 2.92 -18.08 4.73
N ASN A 28 2.90 -17.53 3.52
CA ASN A 28 3.04 -18.20 2.23
C ASN A 28 3.81 -17.30 1.26
N LYS A 29 5.09 -17.10 1.57
CA LYS A 29 5.98 -16.21 0.82
C LYS A 29 6.02 -16.57 -0.66
N LEU A 30 6.05 -15.54 -1.51
CA LEU A 30 6.30 -15.68 -2.93
C LEU A 30 7.81 -15.71 -3.21
N THR A 31 8.20 -16.01 -4.45
CA THR A 31 9.60 -16.12 -4.85
C THR A 31 9.87 -15.36 -6.15
N GLY A 32 11.11 -14.89 -6.31
CA GLY A 32 11.56 -14.23 -7.54
C GLY A 32 10.89 -12.89 -7.85
N VAL A 33 11.24 -12.36 -9.03
CA VAL A 33 10.77 -11.04 -9.50
C VAL A 33 9.26 -11.00 -9.74
N ASP A 34 8.66 -12.10 -10.22
CA ASP A 34 7.21 -12.19 -10.44
C ASP A 34 6.44 -12.18 -9.11
N GLY A 35 6.99 -12.86 -8.09
CA GLY A 35 6.48 -12.79 -6.73
C GLY A 35 6.55 -11.36 -6.19
N LEU A 36 7.68 -10.69 -6.34
CA LEU A 36 7.85 -9.30 -5.93
C LEU A 36 6.84 -8.37 -6.61
N ARG A 37 6.68 -8.48 -7.94
CA ARG A 37 5.69 -7.75 -8.71
C ARG A 37 4.27 -7.93 -8.17
N ALA A 38 3.88 -9.16 -7.84
CA ALA A 38 2.57 -9.45 -7.25
C ALA A 38 2.39 -8.74 -5.90
N ILE A 39 3.42 -8.74 -5.03
CA ILE A 39 3.40 -8.02 -3.76
C ILE A 39 3.31 -6.51 -3.97
N LEU A 40 4.05 -5.94 -4.92
CA LEU A 40 4.00 -4.50 -5.20
C LEU A 40 2.64 -4.07 -5.74
N HIS A 41 1.99 -4.86 -6.60
CA HIS A 41 0.60 -4.59 -7.00
C HIS A 41 -0.39 -4.69 -5.83
N GLN A 42 -0.16 -5.62 -4.89
CA GLN A 42 -1.01 -5.79 -3.72
C GLN A 42 -0.84 -4.64 -2.71
N LEU A 43 0.37 -4.12 -2.57
CA LEU A 43 0.71 -3.01 -1.66
C LEU A 43 0.72 -1.64 -2.35
N ASP A 44 0.26 -1.58 -3.60
CA ASP A 44 0.17 -0.40 -4.47
C ASP A 44 -0.33 0.84 -3.73
N GLY A 45 0.57 1.80 -3.51
CA GLY A 45 0.29 3.08 -2.87
C GLY A 45 0.34 3.11 -1.34
N PHE A 46 0.60 1.97 -0.67
CA PHE A 46 0.83 1.95 0.78
C PHE A 46 2.14 2.67 1.10
N GLU A 47 2.16 3.52 2.11
CA GLU A 47 3.39 4.19 2.52
C GLU A 47 4.00 3.60 3.80
N VAL A 48 5.32 3.46 3.78
CA VAL A 48 6.13 3.16 4.96
C VAL A 48 7.42 3.98 4.91
N PRO A 49 8.18 4.10 6.01
CA PRO A 49 9.53 4.66 5.94
C PRO A 49 10.35 3.93 4.87
N ALA A 50 11.13 4.66 4.06
CA ALA A 50 11.83 4.09 2.90
C ALA A 50 12.62 2.81 3.23
N ALA A 51 13.36 2.81 4.35
CA ALA A 51 14.14 1.66 4.77
C ALA A 51 13.30 0.46 5.24
N ALA A 52 12.02 0.65 5.59
CA ALA A 52 11.15 -0.42 6.07
C ALA A 52 10.70 -1.36 4.94
N TRP A 53 10.60 -0.87 3.70
CA TRP A 53 10.30 -1.68 2.53
C TRP A 53 11.22 -2.90 2.43
N GLU A 54 12.52 -2.65 2.32
CA GLU A 54 13.50 -3.71 2.08
C GLU A 54 13.99 -4.40 3.36
N ARG A 55 13.78 -3.80 4.54
CA ARG A 55 14.19 -4.43 5.82
C ARG A 55 13.11 -5.28 6.46
N PHE A 56 11.84 -4.95 6.24
CA PHE A 56 10.74 -5.56 7.01
C PHE A 56 9.55 -6.00 6.15
N VAL A 57 9.10 -5.18 5.18
CA VAL A 57 7.85 -5.43 4.45
C VAL A 57 8.02 -6.45 3.33
N LEU A 58 9.05 -6.30 2.48
CA LEU A 58 9.31 -7.23 1.38
C LEU A 58 9.92 -8.56 1.86
N PRO A 59 10.91 -8.59 2.79
CA PRO A 59 11.51 -9.85 3.24
C PRO A 59 10.56 -10.80 3.97
N VAL A 60 9.48 -10.30 4.57
CA VAL A 60 8.46 -11.16 5.20
C VAL A 60 7.50 -11.77 4.18
N ARG A 61 7.47 -11.26 2.93
CA ARG A 61 6.57 -11.70 1.84
C ARG A 61 7.28 -12.41 0.69
N ILE A 62 8.58 -12.17 0.52
CA ILE A 62 9.41 -12.76 -0.53
C ILE A 62 10.48 -13.65 0.10
N ASP A 63 10.52 -14.92 -0.30
CA ASP A 63 11.60 -15.82 0.10
C ASP A 63 12.91 -15.36 -0.56
N ARG A 64 13.97 -15.29 0.25
CA ARG A 64 15.30 -14.81 -0.17
C ARG A 64 15.24 -13.50 -0.98
N TYR A 65 14.53 -12.51 -0.45
CA TYR A 65 14.41 -11.18 -1.08
C TYR A 65 15.78 -10.62 -1.49
N ASP A 66 15.88 -10.23 -2.76
CA ASP A 66 17.05 -9.58 -3.35
C ASP A 66 16.69 -8.14 -3.77
N PRO A 67 17.29 -7.11 -3.16
CA PRO A 67 17.10 -5.70 -3.54
C PRO A 67 17.23 -5.40 -5.03
N SER A 68 18.09 -6.14 -5.75
CA SER A 68 18.30 -5.93 -7.19
C SER A 68 17.02 -6.12 -8.02
N GLN A 69 16.08 -6.95 -7.53
CA GLN A 69 14.79 -7.19 -8.18
C GLN A 69 13.88 -5.96 -8.11
N LEU A 70 13.89 -5.23 -6.98
CA LEU A 70 13.10 -4.01 -6.85
C LEU A 70 13.68 -2.91 -7.74
N ASP A 71 15.00 -2.76 -7.76
CA ASP A 71 15.66 -1.83 -8.67
C ASP A 71 15.36 -2.15 -10.13
N LEU A 72 15.39 -3.42 -10.53
CA LEU A 72 15.04 -3.85 -11.88
C LEU A 72 13.62 -3.43 -12.26
N LEU A 73 12.64 -3.61 -11.36
CA LEU A 73 11.24 -3.24 -11.57
C LEU A 73 11.03 -1.73 -11.65
N CYS A 74 11.83 -0.94 -10.95
CA CYS A 74 11.82 0.51 -11.07
C CYS A 74 12.50 0.98 -12.37
N LEU A 75 13.66 0.42 -12.70
CA LEU A 75 14.47 0.80 -13.87
C LEU A 75 13.76 0.44 -15.18
N SER A 76 12.97 -0.63 -15.19
CA SER A 76 12.11 -0.97 -16.34
C SER A 76 10.95 0.00 -16.54
N GLY A 77 10.69 0.88 -15.57
CA GLY A 77 9.55 1.80 -15.55
C GLY A 77 8.23 1.12 -15.22
N GLU A 78 8.24 -0.13 -14.75
CA GLU A 78 7.03 -0.85 -14.36
C GLU A 78 6.47 -0.30 -13.04
N PHE A 79 7.34 -0.06 -12.06
CA PHE A 79 6.99 0.52 -10.77
C PHE A 79 7.67 1.86 -10.55
N GLY A 80 6.94 2.80 -9.97
CA GLY A 80 7.48 4.06 -9.46
C GLY A 80 7.42 4.10 -7.93
N TRP A 81 8.10 5.09 -7.37
CA TRP A 81 8.00 5.42 -5.96
C TRP A 81 7.95 6.92 -5.77
N ALA A 82 7.31 7.36 -4.70
CA ALA A 82 7.27 8.76 -4.29
C ALA A 82 7.00 8.88 -2.80
N GLN A 83 7.38 10.02 -2.23
CA GLN A 83 6.83 10.43 -0.94
C GLN A 83 5.40 10.90 -1.13
N VAL A 84 4.45 10.28 -0.43
CA VAL A 84 3.02 10.60 -0.52
C VAL A 84 2.47 11.28 0.72
N SER A 85 3.10 11.09 1.88
CA SER A 85 2.89 11.97 3.03
C SER A 85 4.17 12.04 3.88
N SER A 86 4.32 11.13 4.83
CA SER A 86 5.50 11.00 5.69
C SER A 86 6.33 9.75 5.36
N GLY A 87 5.82 8.89 4.47
CA GLY A 87 6.50 7.69 3.99
C GLY A 87 6.61 7.64 2.48
N ILE A 88 7.40 6.66 2.03
CA ILE A 88 7.55 6.32 0.62
C ILE A 88 6.52 5.25 0.26
N ALA A 89 5.76 5.50 -0.80
CA ALA A 89 4.91 4.51 -1.43
C ALA A 89 5.58 3.94 -2.69
N LEU A 90 5.32 2.67 -2.95
CA LEU A 90 5.61 1.98 -4.20
C LEU A 90 4.28 1.72 -4.92
N PHE A 91 4.24 1.96 -6.23
CA PHE A 91 3.02 1.82 -7.03
C PHE A 91 3.36 1.51 -8.49
N PRO A 92 2.47 0.83 -9.25
CA PRO A 92 2.59 0.77 -10.70
C PRO A 92 2.72 2.19 -11.27
N ARG A 93 3.61 2.38 -12.24
CA ARG A 93 3.97 3.74 -12.70
C ARG A 93 2.77 4.52 -13.21
N GLU A 94 1.79 3.85 -13.81
CA GLU A 94 0.53 4.41 -14.27
C GLU A 94 -0.39 4.91 -13.14
N HIS A 95 -0.23 4.41 -11.91
CA HIS A 95 -1.01 4.82 -10.74
C HIS A 95 -0.40 6.02 -10.00
N CYS A 96 0.76 6.51 -10.43
CA CYS A 96 1.50 7.58 -9.74
C CYS A 96 0.64 8.80 -9.42
N ALA A 97 -0.04 9.38 -10.42
CA ALA A 97 -0.85 10.59 -10.25
C ALA A 97 -2.01 10.40 -9.26
N ALA A 98 -2.58 9.18 -9.17
CA ALA A 98 -3.68 8.85 -8.27
C ALA A 98 -3.27 8.94 -6.80
N TRP A 99 -2.03 8.56 -6.48
CA TRP A 99 -1.50 8.51 -5.12
C TRP A 99 -0.90 9.83 -4.63
N LEU A 100 -0.50 10.72 -5.53
CA LEU A 100 0.03 12.04 -5.18
C LEU A 100 -1.04 13.05 -4.78
N SER A 101 -2.31 12.77 -5.08
CA SER A 101 -3.41 13.76 -4.95
C SER A 101 -3.75 14.16 -3.52
N VAL A 102 -3.31 13.36 -2.53
CA VAL A 102 -3.54 13.62 -1.10
C VAL A 102 -2.31 14.23 -0.41
N ALA A 103 -1.14 14.20 -1.05
CA ALA A 103 0.15 14.64 -0.51
C ALA A 103 0.31 16.18 -0.42
N GLN A 104 -0.35 16.92 -1.31
CA GLN A 104 -0.06 18.34 -1.56
C GLN A 104 -0.76 19.33 -0.61
N ALA A 105 -1.05 18.93 0.62
CA ALA A 105 -1.52 19.88 1.62
C ALA A 105 -0.34 20.73 2.12
N ILE A 106 -0.01 21.78 1.35
CA ILE A 106 1.01 22.82 1.60
C ILE A 106 2.46 22.34 1.45
N LEU A 107 3.05 22.63 0.28
CA LEU A 107 4.49 22.49 0.07
C LEU A 107 5.23 23.54 0.93
N PRO A 108 6.29 23.16 1.66
CA PRO A 108 7.15 24.13 2.31
C PRO A 108 7.83 25.04 1.28
N ALA A 109 8.30 26.22 1.72
CA ALA A 109 9.13 27.07 0.88
C ALA A 109 10.41 26.32 0.50
N LEU A 110 10.62 26.11 -0.80
CA LEU A 110 11.77 25.37 -1.30
C LEU A 110 13.04 26.22 -1.28
N SER A 111 14.19 25.58 -1.04
CA SER A 111 15.49 26.22 -1.16
C SER A 111 15.79 26.68 -2.61
N PRO A 112 16.67 27.69 -2.80
CA PRO A 112 17.10 28.10 -4.14
C PRO A 112 17.73 26.97 -4.96
N ASP A 113 18.46 26.06 -4.31
CA ASP A 113 19.09 24.91 -4.96
C ASP A 113 18.04 23.89 -5.43
N ALA A 114 17.01 23.63 -4.62
CA ALA A 114 15.88 22.80 -5.01
C ALA A 114 15.11 23.40 -6.20
N LEU A 115 14.89 24.71 -6.22
CA LEU A 115 14.27 25.41 -7.35
C LEU A 115 15.11 25.31 -8.62
N ALA A 116 16.43 25.46 -8.53
CA ALA A 116 17.33 25.29 -9.67
C ALA A 116 17.28 23.87 -10.26
N ILE A 117 17.15 22.85 -9.41
CA ILE A 117 16.96 21.46 -9.85
C ILE A 117 15.60 21.30 -10.57
N ILE A 118 14.52 21.87 -10.03
CA ILE A 118 13.21 21.85 -10.68
C ILE A 118 13.28 22.48 -12.07
N ASP A 119 13.89 23.67 -12.19
CA ASP A 119 13.99 24.37 -13.47
C ASP A 119 14.82 23.59 -14.47
N ARG A 120 15.92 22.96 -14.02
CA ARG A 120 16.72 22.04 -14.85
C ARG A 120 15.88 20.86 -15.36
N LEU A 121 15.11 20.22 -14.49
CA LEU A 121 14.27 19.08 -14.87
C LEU A 121 13.10 19.49 -15.78
N ARG A 122 12.53 20.69 -15.61
CA ARG A 122 11.49 21.23 -16.50
C ARG A 122 12.04 21.52 -17.90
N ALA A 123 13.24 22.09 -17.99
CA ALA A 123 13.84 22.45 -19.27
C ALA A 123 14.42 21.23 -20.02
N GLY A 124 15.05 20.30 -19.30
CA GLY A 124 15.80 19.17 -19.88
C GLY A 124 15.15 17.79 -19.74
N GLY A 125 14.04 17.68 -19.01
CA GLY A 125 13.46 16.40 -18.63
C GLY A 125 14.33 15.61 -17.65
N ALA A 126 14.16 14.29 -17.63
CA ALA A 126 14.85 13.41 -16.69
C ALA A 126 16.38 13.50 -16.84
N SER A 127 17.08 13.76 -15.72
CA SER A 127 18.51 14.09 -15.70
C SER A 127 19.29 13.25 -14.69
N PHE A 128 20.54 12.94 -15.00
CA PHE A 128 21.46 12.35 -14.02
C PHE A 128 21.94 13.41 -13.03
N LEU A 129 21.70 13.17 -11.74
CA LEU A 129 22.05 14.06 -10.63
C LEU A 129 22.68 13.24 -9.48
N GLU A 130 23.68 13.84 -8.85
CA GLU A 130 24.32 13.33 -7.63
C GLU A 130 23.46 13.66 -6.40
N GLN A 131 23.55 12.81 -5.36
CA GLN A 131 22.81 13.02 -4.12
C GLN A 131 23.18 14.37 -3.47
N SER A 132 22.19 15.17 -3.09
CA SER A 132 22.34 16.42 -2.34
C SER A 132 21.14 16.67 -1.41
N ASP A 133 21.32 17.55 -0.42
CA ASP A 133 20.23 17.95 0.49
C ASP A 133 19.01 18.54 -0.27
N ALA A 134 19.26 19.22 -1.40
CA ALA A 134 18.21 19.75 -2.26
C ALA A 134 17.39 18.64 -2.95
N LEU A 135 18.01 17.51 -3.32
CA LEU A 135 17.27 16.35 -3.82
C LEU A 135 16.44 15.70 -2.72
N ASP A 136 17.02 15.54 -1.52
CA ASP A 136 16.27 15.02 -0.37
C ASP A 136 15.08 15.92 -0.02
N GLU A 137 15.24 17.24 -0.07
CA GLU A 137 14.17 18.22 0.09
C GLU A 137 13.05 18.01 -0.95
N LEU A 138 13.39 17.88 -2.23
CA LEU A 138 12.42 17.67 -3.30
C LEU A 138 11.72 16.30 -3.24
N VAL A 139 12.44 15.25 -2.82
CA VAL A 139 11.87 13.92 -2.56
C VAL A 139 10.88 14.01 -1.40
N ASN A 140 11.27 14.66 -0.30
CA ASN A 140 10.42 14.81 0.87
C ASN A 140 9.16 15.64 0.56
N ALA A 141 9.27 16.60 -0.36
CA ALA A 141 8.17 17.38 -0.88
C ALA A 141 7.27 16.61 -1.86
N GLY A 142 7.64 15.39 -2.26
CA GLY A 142 6.88 14.59 -3.22
C GLY A 142 6.86 15.18 -4.63
N LEU A 143 7.94 15.84 -5.05
CA LEU A 143 8.04 16.55 -6.34
C LEU A 143 8.88 15.82 -7.39
N ILE A 144 9.80 14.95 -6.96
CA ILE A 144 10.67 14.18 -7.84
C ILE A 144 10.71 12.71 -7.47
N THR A 145 11.16 11.89 -8.42
CA THR A 145 11.43 10.46 -8.26
C THR A 145 12.67 10.07 -9.06
N SER A 146 13.21 8.87 -8.83
CA SER A 146 14.31 8.31 -9.62
C SER A 146 13.99 6.94 -10.20
N ASP A 147 14.62 6.61 -11.33
CA ASP A 147 14.41 5.35 -12.04
C ASP A 147 14.79 4.11 -11.19
N GLY A 148 15.67 4.23 -10.19
CA GLY A 148 15.99 3.15 -9.24
C GLY A 148 15.40 3.41 -7.85
N PHE A 149 15.16 2.36 -7.07
CA PHE A 149 14.76 2.52 -5.66
C PHE A 149 16.00 2.78 -4.77
N VAL A 150 17.11 2.11 -5.08
CA VAL A 150 18.45 2.38 -4.51
C VAL A 150 19.00 3.72 -4.98
N GLY A 151 18.52 4.26 -6.10
CA GLY A 151 18.85 5.59 -6.62
C GLY A 151 18.63 6.72 -5.60
N ARG A 152 17.77 6.51 -4.59
CA ARG A 152 17.61 7.42 -3.44
C ARG A 152 18.89 7.58 -2.58
N ARG A 153 19.84 6.65 -2.67
CA ARG A 153 21.03 6.57 -1.81
C ARG A 153 22.33 6.84 -2.56
N SER A 154 22.27 7.16 -3.86
CA SER A 154 23.45 7.34 -4.74
C SER A 154 23.10 8.24 -5.93
N ALA A 155 24.01 8.36 -6.90
CA ALA A 155 23.72 9.01 -8.18
C ALA A 155 22.61 8.25 -8.93
N GLY A 156 21.70 8.99 -9.56
CA GLY A 156 20.56 8.39 -10.25
C GLY A 156 20.01 9.28 -11.37
N ARG A 157 19.14 8.70 -12.18
CA ARG A 157 18.34 9.46 -13.15
C ARG A 157 17.05 9.91 -12.48
N TRP A 158 16.92 11.22 -12.29
CA TRP A 158 15.83 11.87 -11.58
C TRP A 158 14.86 12.53 -12.55
N SER A 159 13.58 12.56 -12.19
CA SER A 159 12.51 13.18 -12.97
C SER A 159 11.47 13.83 -12.06
N LEU A 160 10.73 14.80 -12.61
CA LEU A 160 9.58 15.37 -11.94
C LEU A 160 8.44 14.35 -11.88
N LEU A 161 7.76 14.31 -10.75
CA LEU A 161 6.51 13.57 -10.60
C LEU A 161 5.39 14.27 -11.40
N PRO A 162 4.42 13.52 -11.94
CA PRO A 162 3.30 14.10 -12.66
C PRO A 162 2.41 14.92 -11.72
N ASP A 163 1.66 15.85 -12.30
CA ASP A 163 0.63 16.56 -11.55
C ASP A 163 -0.40 15.57 -10.98
N PRO A 164 -0.75 15.69 -9.69
CA PRO A 164 -1.70 14.78 -9.09
C PRO A 164 -3.07 14.84 -9.75
N THR A 165 -3.66 13.67 -9.95
CA THR A 165 -5.01 13.54 -10.49
C THR A 165 -5.76 12.59 -9.58
N ALA A 166 -6.83 13.06 -8.93
CA ALA A 166 -7.61 12.21 -8.04
C ALA A 166 -8.31 11.10 -8.84
N ASP A 167 -7.84 9.86 -8.69
CA ASP A 167 -8.49 8.67 -9.22
C ASP A 167 -8.89 7.73 -8.07
N VAL A 168 -10.15 7.86 -7.67
CA VAL A 168 -10.73 7.07 -6.58
C VAL A 168 -10.96 5.62 -7.00
N ASP A 169 -11.09 5.32 -8.30
CA ASP A 169 -11.28 3.94 -8.79
C ASP A 169 -9.99 3.14 -8.62
N VAL A 170 -8.85 3.73 -8.98
CA VAL A 170 -7.51 3.16 -8.74
C VAL A 170 -7.32 2.82 -7.26
N GLN A 171 -7.56 3.78 -6.35
CA GLN A 171 -7.42 3.54 -4.92
C GLN A 171 -8.40 2.47 -4.40
N ALA A 172 -9.66 2.50 -4.84
CA ALA A 172 -10.65 1.50 -4.45
C ALA A 172 -10.23 0.07 -4.85
N ARG A 173 -9.70 -0.10 -6.07
CA ARG A 173 -9.19 -1.39 -6.53
C ARG A 173 -7.93 -1.82 -5.78
N ALA A 174 -7.02 -0.89 -5.50
CA ALA A 174 -5.83 -1.16 -4.71
C ALA A 174 -6.18 -1.66 -3.30
N PHE A 175 -7.14 -1.02 -2.61
CA PHE A 175 -7.58 -1.46 -1.28
C PHE A 175 -8.28 -2.81 -1.29
N LEU A 176 -9.10 -3.10 -2.31
CA LEU A 176 -9.70 -4.43 -2.50
C LEU A 176 -8.62 -5.49 -2.69
N ARG A 177 -7.63 -5.24 -3.56
CA ARG A 177 -6.52 -6.18 -3.79
C ARG A 177 -5.69 -6.39 -2.52
N ARG A 178 -5.40 -5.32 -1.78
CA ARG A 178 -4.58 -5.33 -0.58
C ARG A 178 -5.20 -6.11 0.57
N TYR A 179 -6.47 -5.88 0.84
CA TYR A 179 -7.13 -6.40 2.03
C TYR A 179 -8.09 -7.55 1.75
N GLY A 180 -8.50 -7.75 0.50
CA GLY A 180 -9.56 -8.69 0.10
C GLY A 180 -10.95 -8.23 0.55
N ILE A 181 -11.07 -7.74 1.78
CA ILE A 181 -12.28 -7.22 2.42
C ILE A 181 -12.00 -5.82 2.96
N VAL A 182 -12.78 -4.85 2.53
CA VAL A 182 -12.60 -3.43 2.85
C VAL A 182 -13.80 -2.89 3.60
N PHE A 183 -13.53 -2.14 4.67
CA PHE A 183 -14.49 -1.34 5.43
C PHE A 183 -13.81 -0.11 6.00
N ARG A 184 -14.57 0.93 6.33
CA ARG A 184 -14.05 2.26 6.69
C ARG A 184 -12.90 2.23 7.70
N ARG A 185 -12.99 1.41 8.75
CA ARG A 185 -11.98 1.37 9.82
C ARG A 185 -10.63 0.86 9.34
N MET A 186 -10.56 -0.01 8.32
CA MET A 186 -9.30 -0.49 7.72
C MET A 186 -8.46 0.65 7.15
N LEU A 187 -9.13 1.65 6.54
CA LEU A 187 -8.47 2.78 5.90
C LEU A 187 -7.81 3.74 6.89
N THR A 188 -7.92 3.50 8.19
CA THR A 188 -7.14 4.22 9.20
C THR A 188 -5.62 4.10 8.96
N ARG A 189 -5.16 3.00 8.35
CA ARG A 189 -3.74 2.83 7.99
C ARG A 189 -3.35 3.51 6.68
N GLU A 190 -4.32 4.06 5.96
CA GLU A 190 -4.15 4.65 4.63
C GLU A 190 -4.20 6.18 4.75
N SER A 191 -3.05 6.79 5.02
CA SER A 191 -2.91 8.24 5.21
C SER A 191 -3.34 9.06 3.99
N ASN A 192 -3.19 8.49 2.79
CA ASN A 192 -3.52 9.08 1.49
C ASN A 192 -4.82 8.52 0.87
N ALA A 193 -5.68 7.87 1.65
CA ALA A 193 -6.95 7.35 1.14
C ALA A 193 -7.95 8.45 0.81
N ALA A 194 -8.61 8.30 -0.34
CA ALA A 194 -9.78 9.06 -0.71
C ALA A 194 -10.89 8.94 0.36
N PRO A 195 -11.74 9.96 0.52
CA PRO A 195 -12.82 9.90 1.51
C PRO A 195 -13.70 8.65 1.35
N TRP A 196 -14.03 7.99 2.46
CA TRP A 196 -14.84 6.76 2.45
C TRP A 196 -16.14 6.88 1.64
N ARG A 197 -16.76 8.06 1.65
CA ARG A 197 -17.99 8.33 0.89
C ARG A 197 -17.79 8.13 -0.62
N GLU A 198 -16.63 8.49 -1.15
CA GLU A 198 -16.30 8.35 -2.57
C GLU A 198 -15.94 6.90 -2.89
N LEU A 199 -15.11 6.26 -2.06
CA LEU A 199 -14.79 4.84 -2.17
C LEU A 199 -16.05 3.95 -2.12
N ALA A 200 -16.96 4.21 -1.18
CA ALA A 200 -18.22 3.47 -1.05
C ALA A 200 -19.12 3.61 -2.29
N ARG A 201 -19.08 4.75 -3.01
CA ARG A 201 -19.79 4.90 -4.29
C ARG A 201 -19.19 3.99 -5.36
N ILE A 202 -17.86 3.86 -5.42
CA ILE A 202 -17.19 2.90 -6.32
C ILE A 202 -17.61 1.48 -5.94
N TYR A 203 -17.47 1.09 -4.68
CA TYR A 203 -17.77 -0.26 -4.23
C TYR A 203 -19.22 -0.68 -4.47
N ARG A 204 -20.20 0.20 -4.24
CA ARG A 204 -21.61 -0.10 -4.57
C ARG A 204 -21.83 -0.28 -6.07
N ARG A 205 -21.11 0.45 -6.94
CA ARG A 205 -21.17 0.24 -8.40
C ARG A 205 -20.57 -1.12 -8.79
N LEU A 206 -19.43 -1.47 -8.21
CA LEU A 206 -18.79 -2.78 -8.44
C LEU A 206 -19.68 -3.93 -7.94
N GLU A 207 -20.34 -3.76 -6.78
CA GLU A 207 -21.29 -4.72 -6.24
C GLU A 207 -22.50 -4.89 -7.17
N ALA A 208 -23.06 -3.78 -7.68
CA ALA A 208 -24.18 -3.82 -8.62
C ALA A 208 -23.83 -4.55 -9.94
N ARG A 209 -22.56 -4.52 -10.34
CA ARG A 209 -22.03 -5.28 -11.48
C ARG A 209 -21.69 -6.73 -11.16
N GLY A 210 -21.75 -7.11 -9.88
CA GLY A 210 -21.38 -8.45 -9.42
C GLY A 210 -19.87 -8.71 -9.35
N GLU A 211 -19.04 -7.68 -9.53
CA GLU A 211 -17.57 -7.78 -9.43
C GLU A 211 -17.11 -8.02 -7.98
N ILE A 212 -17.86 -7.48 -7.01
CA ILE A 212 -17.59 -7.65 -5.57
C ILE A 212 -18.87 -7.99 -4.82
N ARG A 213 -18.74 -8.36 -3.54
CA ARG A 213 -19.86 -8.66 -2.64
C ARG A 213 -19.94 -7.63 -1.53
N GLY A 214 -21.12 -7.06 -1.31
CA GLY A 214 -21.44 -6.30 -0.10
C GLY A 214 -22.01 -7.20 0.99
N GLY A 215 -21.63 -6.98 2.25
CA GLY A 215 -22.10 -7.84 3.34
C GLY A 215 -21.53 -7.53 4.72
N ARG A 216 -21.62 -8.53 5.60
CA ARG A 216 -20.97 -8.57 6.91
C ARG A 216 -20.04 -9.77 6.92
N PHE A 217 -18.75 -9.54 6.75
CA PHE A 217 -17.75 -10.61 6.67
C PHE A 217 -16.94 -10.75 7.96
N VAL A 218 -16.76 -9.64 8.70
CA VAL A 218 -15.99 -9.60 9.96
C VAL A 218 -16.87 -9.11 11.11
N ASN A 219 -16.89 -9.87 12.21
CA ASN A 219 -17.61 -9.54 13.44
C ASN A 219 -17.02 -8.32 14.15
N GLY A 220 -17.87 -7.58 14.85
CA GLY A 220 -17.46 -6.37 15.60
C GLY A 220 -17.13 -5.16 14.73
N MET A 221 -17.22 -5.28 13.40
CA MET A 221 -16.97 -4.20 12.46
C MET A 221 -18.29 -3.58 11.98
N SER A 222 -18.51 -2.32 12.35
CA SER A 222 -19.70 -1.57 11.97
C SER A 222 -19.61 -0.99 10.55
N GLY A 223 -20.77 -0.71 9.95
CA GLY A 223 -20.87 -0.13 8.60
C GLY A 223 -20.84 -1.16 7.47
N GLU A 224 -20.87 -0.66 6.24
CA GLU A 224 -20.78 -1.46 5.03
C GLU A 224 -19.38 -2.10 4.91
N GLN A 225 -19.35 -3.35 4.48
CA GLN A 225 -18.13 -4.07 4.14
C GLN A 225 -18.27 -4.59 2.72
N PHE A 226 -17.17 -4.57 1.97
CA PHE A 226 -17.11 -5.01 0.58
C PHE A 226 -15.96 -5.98 0.41
N ALA A 227 -16.18 -7.09 -0.31
CA ALA A 227 -15.18 -8.13 -0.47
C ALA A 227 -15.05 -8.60 -1.92
N LEU A 228 -13.83 -8.89 -2.33
CA LEU A 228 -13.57 -9.67 -3.54
C LEU A 228 -14.17 -11.09 -3.39
N PRO A 229 -14.78 -11.67 -4.45
CA PRO A 229 -15.31 -13.03 -4.39
C PRO A 229 -14.29 -14.07 -3.91
N GLU A 230 -13.08 -14.03 -4.43
CA GLU A 230 -11.96 -14.91 -4.06
C GLU A 230 -11.50 -14.71 -2.61
N ALA A 231 -11.61 -13.48 -2.08
CA ALA A 231 -11.30 -13.19 -0.68
C ALA A 231 -12.33 -13.84 0.25
N VAL A 232 -13.61 -13.86 -0.15
CA VAL A 232 -14.67 -14.56 0.59
C VAL A 232 -14.42 -16.06 0.63
N GLU A 233 -14.04 -16.65 -0.51
CA GLU A 233 -13.72 -18.08 -0.60
C GLU A 233 -12.54 -18.43 0.32
N ARG A 234 -11.45 -17.66 0.23
CA ARG A 234 -10.28 -17.85 1.07
C ARG A 234 -10.55 -17.63 2.56
N LEU A 235 -11.41 -16.67 2.90
CA LEU A 235 -11.85 -16.44 4.28
C LEU A 235 -12.60 -17.66 4.85
N ARG A 236 -13.44 -18.31 4.03
CA ARG A 236 -14.16 -19.54 4.41
C ARG A 236 -13.20 -20.70 4.67
N GLU A 237 -12.14 -20.83 3.88
CA GLU A 237 -11.10 -21.85 4.09
C GLU A 237 -10.34 -21.65 5.40
N ILE A 238 -9.91 -20.42 5.69
CA ILE A 238 -9.20 -20.09 6.93
C ILE A 238 -10.05 -20.40 8.16
N ARG A 239 -11.35 -20.13 8.09
CA ARG A 239 -12.29 -20.45 9.18
C ARG A 239 -12.37 -21.96 9.47
N ARG A 240 -12.27 -22.81 8.43
CA ARG A 240 -12.29 -24.27 8.59
C ARG A 240 -10.95 -24.84 9.07
N THR A 241 -9.87 -24.07 8.94
CA THR A 241 -8.52 -24.50 9.30
C THR A 241 -8.28 -24.27 10.78
N GLU A 242 -7.89 -25.33 11.50
CA GLU A 242 -7.52 -25.24 12.91
C GLU A 242 -6.38 -24.25 13.15
N ARG A 243 -6.36 -23.66 14.35
CA ARG A 243 -5.30 -22.74 14.75
C ARG A 243 -4.08 -23.56 15.15
N ASP A 244 -2.96 -23.34 14.48
CA ASP A 244 -1.71 -24.06 14.75
C ASP A 244 -0.90 -23.47 15.93
N GLY A 245 -1.42 -22.42 16.58
CA GLY A 245 -0.80 -21.77 17.73
C GLY A 245 0.50 -21.01 17.43
N LYS A 246 0.89 -20.87 16.15
CA LYS A 246 2.12 -20.17 15.79
C LYS A 246 1.98 -18.68 16.01
N LEU A 247 2.97 -18.11 16.69
CA LEU A 247 3.10 -16.66 16.85
C LEU A 247 3.78 -16.07 15.61
N ILE A 248 3.18 -15.05 15.02
CA ILE A 248 3.72 -14.37 13.83
C ILE A 248 4.10 -12.95 14.23
N ILE A 249 5.40 -12.67 14.24
CA ILE A 249 5.92 -11.35 14.59
C ILE A 249 6.15 -10.54 13.32
N ILE A 250 5.55 -9.35 13.23
CA ILE A 250 5.79 -8.40 12.14
C ILE A 250 6.24 -7.03 12.67
N ASN A 251 6.85 -6.24 11.79
CA ASN A 251 7.21 -4.86 12.11
C ASN A 251 5.97 -3.98 12.21
N ALA A 252 5.92 -3.03 13.14
CA ALA A 252 4.77 -2.14 13.26
C ALA A 252 4.59 -1.21 12.05
N ALA A 253 5.64 -0.96 11.25
CA ALA A 253 5.53 -0.25 9.97
C ALA A 253 4.72 -1.05 8.92
N ASP A 254 4.60 -2.36 9.06
CA ASP A 254 3.90 -3.23 8.11
C ASP A 254 2.41 -2.87 7.96
N PRO A 255 1.81 -3.01 6.76
CA PRO A 255 0.38 -2.77 6.54
C PRO A 255 -0.52 -3.64 7.43
N LEU A 256 -0.03 -4.79 7.89
CA LEU A 256 -0.77 -5.68 8.76
C LEU A 256 -0.69 -5.31 10.25
N ASN A 257 -0.07 -4.17 10.59
CA ASN A 257 -0.26 -3.56 11.90
C ASN A 257 -1.67 -2.99 12.04
N LEU A 258 -2.57 -3.86 12.52
CA LEU A 258 -3.99 -3.61 12.73
C LEU A 258 -4.40 -3.64 14.21
N ALA A 259 -3.41 -3.54 15.11
CA ALA A 259 -3.64 -3.38 16.55
C ALA A 259 -4.48 -2.12 16.81
N GLY A 260 -5.56 -2.26 17.60
CA GLY A 260 -6.54 -1.20 17.83
C GLY A 260 -7.38 -0.80 16.61
N ILE A 261 -7.28 -1.55 15.50
CA ILE A 261 -8.14 -1.45 14.33
C ILE A 261 -9.07 -2.66 14.28
N LEU A 262 -8.51 -3.87 14.31
CA LEU A 262 -9.28 -5.11 14.37
C LEU A 262 -9.51 -5.58 15.81
N THR A 263 -8.59 -5.24 16.71
CA THR A 263 -8.61 -5.67 18.11
C THR A 263 -9.09 -4.54 19.03
N PRO A 264 -9.56 -4.85 20.25
CA PRO A 264 -9.95 -3.84 21.22
C PRO A 264 -8.76 -3.12 21.88
N ASP A 265 -7.54 -3.60 21.67
CA ASP A 265 -6.31 -3.07 22.28
C ASP A 265 -5.98 -1.66 21.77
N ASP A 266 -5.02 -1.00 22.44
CA ASP A 266 -4.49 0.27 21.99
C ASP A 266 -3.73 0.14 20.65
N ARG A 267 -3.76 1.24 19.88
CA ARG A 267 -3.01 1.29 18.62
C ARG A 267 -1.51 1.27 18.87
N VAL A 268 -0.81 0.39 18.16
CA VAL A 268 0.65 0.36 18.13
C VAL A 268 1.16 1.31 17.05
N ARG A 269 2.00 2.28 17.44
CA ARG A 269 2.58 3.26 16.50
C ARG A 269 3.37 2.54 15.40
N ALA A 270 3.10 2.90 14.15
CA ALA A 270 3.71 2.31 12.96
C ALA A 270 5.14 2.82 12.69
N ILE A 271 6.06 2.55 13.62
CA ILE A 271 7.47 2.93 13.51
C ILE A 271 8.38 1.69 13.46
N PRO A 272 9.53 1.76 12.77
CA PRO A 272 10.44 0.62 12.61
C PRO A 272 10.99 0.01 13.90
N ALA A 273 10.93 0.72 15.03
CA ALA A 273 11.38 0.23 16.34
C ALA A 273 10.38 -0.73 17.01
N ASN A 274 9.09 -0.67 16.64
CA ASN A 274 8.04 -1.46 17.27
C ASN A 274 7.80 -2.78 16.54
N ARG A 275 7.34 -3.80 17.28
CA ARG A 275 6.93 -5.11 16.76
C ARG A 275 5.56 -5.46 17.33
N ILE A 276 4.80 -6.23 16.57
CA ILE A 276 3.52 -6.82 17.00
C ILE A 276 3.55 -8.32 16.73
N ALA A 277 2.82 -9.08 17.53
CA ALA A 277 2.80 -10.54 17.54
C ALA A 277 1.35 -11.07 17.57
#